data_AF-A0A6N2NB84-F1
#
_entry.id   AF-A0A6N2NB84-F1
#
_cell.length_a   1.000
_cell.length_b   1.000
_cell.length_c   1.000
_cell.angle_alpha   90.00
_cell.angle_beta   90.00
_cell.angle_gamma   90.00
#
_symmetry.space_group_name_H-M   'P 1'
#
loop_
_entity.id
_entity.type
_entity.pdbx_description
1 polymer ?
#
loop_
_entity_poly.entity_id
_entity_poly.type
_entity_poly.pdbx_seq_one_letter_code
_entity_poly.pdbx_strand_id
1 'polypeptide(L)'
;MGVITLENEFAVAVAPAKVFRAYCLEIDTLLPKILPEHIKSCEIIEGNGGPGTIRKITFVEGKELSYAKQKLEAIDEENLTYSFSLIEANVWKDAVEKL
;
A
#
# COMPACT_ATOMS: atom_id res chain seq x y z
N MET A 1 6.03 -23.61 7.43
CA MET A 1 6.21 -22.15 7.48
C MET A 1 5.16 -21.57 8.41
N GLY A 2 5.55 -20.67 9.31
CA GLY A 2 4.60 -20.00 10.22
C GLY A 2 4.04 -18.73 9.58
N VAL A 3 2.83 -18.34 9.98
CA VAL A 3 2.21 -17.05 9.61
C VAL A 3 2.10 -16.22 10.90
N ILE A 4 2.57 -14.98 10.85
CA ILE A 4 2.43 -14.01 11.94
C ILE A 4 1.34 -13.02 11.55
N THR A 5 0.31 -12.88 12.39
CA THR A 5 -0.79 -11.93 12.19
C THR A 5 -0.65 -10.77 13.17
N LEU A 6 -0.75 -9.55 12.66
CA LEU A 6 -0.75 -8.31 13.46
C LEU A 6 -2.00 -7.50 13.12
N GLU A 7 -2.69 -7.03 14.16
CA GLU A 7 -3.92 -6.23 14.03
C GLU A 7 -3.71 -4.89 14.72
N ASN A 8 -4.08 -3.79 14.04
CA ASN A 8 -3.95 -2.43 14.54
C ASN A 8 -5.22 -1.64 14.24
N GLU A 9 -5.66 -0.82 15.19
CA GLU A 9 -6.84 0.05 15.06
C GLU A 9 -6.47 1.50 15.39
N PHE A 10 -6.99 2.43 14.60
CA PHE A 10 -6.78 3.87 14.79
C PHE A 10 -8.10 4.61 14.60
N ALA A 11 -8.41 5.56 15.49
CA ALA A 11 -9.58 6.41 15.35
C ALA A 11 -9.32 7.56 14.35
N VAL A 12 -10.24 7.78 13.41
CA VAL A 12 -10.16 8.86 12.42
C VAL A 12 -11.43 9.71 12.48
N ALA A 13 -11.29 11.03 12.51
CA ALA A 13 -12.42 11.98 12.56
C ALA A 13 -13.03 12.26 11.17
N VAL A 14 -13.00 11.28 10.26
CA VAL A 14 -13.45 11.41 8.87
C VAL A 14 -14.40 10.25 8.55
N ALA A 15 -15.45 10.52 7.76
CA ALA A 15 -16.42 9.51 7.38
C ALA A 15 -15.75 8.28 6.71
N PRO A 16 -16.17 7.04 7.03
CA PRO A 16 -15.53 5.82 6.53
C PRO A 16 -15.41 5.77 5.00
N ALA A 17 -16.47 6.11 4.27
CA ALA A 17 -16.48 6.12 2.80
C ALA A 17 -15.42 7.07 2.20
N LYS A 18 -15.16 8.20 2.87
CA LYS A 18 -14.16 9.18 2.40
C LYS A 18 -12.74 8.68 2.64
N VAL A 19 -12.49 8.03 3.78
CA VAL A 19 -11.20 7.39 4.08
C VAL A 19 -10.95 6.25 3.10
N PHE A 20 -11.94 5.39 2.89
CA PHE A 20 -11.86 4.27 1.98
C PHE A 20 -11.53 4.71 0.55
N ARG A 21 -12.27 5.68 0.01
CA ARG A 21 -12.01 6.24 -1.32
C ARG A 21 -10.59 6.79 -1.43
N ALA A 22 -10.15 7.59 -0.46
CA ALA A 22 -8.84 8.21 -0.50
C ALA A 22 -7.69 7.19 -0.42
N TYR A 23 -7.84 6.17 0.43
CA TYR A 23 -6.77 5.21 0.73
C TYR A 23 -6.77 3.95 -0.14
N CYS A 24 -7.90 3.59 -0.74
CA CYS A 24 -8.02 2.36 -1.52
C CYS A 24 -8.10 2.64 -3.03
N LEU A 25 -8.93 3.63 -3.40
CA LEU A 25 -9.26 3.92 -4.81
C LEU A 25 -8.34 4.99 -5.41
N GLU A 26 -8.04 6.05 -4.66
CA GLU A 26 -7.31 7.22 -5.17
C GLU A 26 -5.86 7.29 -4.66
N ILE A 27 -5.39 6.24 -3.97
CA ILE A 27 -4.10 6.21 -3.26
C ILE A 27 -2.92 6.51 -4.18
N ASP A 28 -2.96 6.06 -5.44
CA ASP A 28 -1.90 6.30 -6.42
C ASP A 28 -1.62 7.80 -6.62
N THR A 29 -2.69 8.62 -6.57
CA THR A 29 -2.60 10.07 -6.78
C THR A 29 -2.50 10.87 -5.48
N LEU A 30 -3.08 10.35 -4.40
CA LEU A 30 -3.17 11.05 -3.12
C LEU A 30 -1.97 10.77 -2.22
N LEU A 31 -1.42 9.56 -2.24
CA LEU A 31 -0.35 9.15 -1.34
C LEU A 31 0.89 10.06 -1.43
N PRO A 32 1.40 10.41 -2.64
CA PRO A 32 2.52 11.36 -2.76
C PRO A 32 2.18 12.78 -2.29
N LYS A 33 0.90 13.17 -2.32
CA LYS A 33 0.44 14.50 -1.87
C LYS A 33 0.23 14.58 -0.36
N ILE A 34 -0.19 13.47 0.26
CA ILE A 34 -0.43 13.38 1.70
C ILE A 34 0.91 13.21 2.43
N LEU A 35 1.83 12.42 1.88
CA LEU A 35 3.14 12.14 2.49
C LEU A 35 4.31 12.51 1.55
N PRO A 36 4.41 13.78 1.10
CA PRO A 36 5.42 14.21 0.12
C PRO A 36 6.86 14.04 0.62
N GLU A 37 7.07 14.09 1.93
CA GLU A 37 8.38 13.89 2.57
C GLU A 37 8.82 12.41 2.61
N HIS A 38 7.93 11.48 2.24
CA HIS A 38 8.18 10.05 2.31
C HIS A 38 8.01 9.37 0.95
N ILE A 39 7.06 9.82 0.15
CA ILE A 39 6.63 9.17 -1.08
C ILE A 39 6.92 10.09 -2.26
N LYS A 40 7.76 9.63 -3.18
CA LYS A 40 8.11 10.33 -4.42
C LYS A 40 7.05 10.10 -5.50
N SER A 41 6.60 8.86 -5.67
CA SER A 41 5.54 8.50 -6.62
C SER A 41 4.82 7.22 -6.20
N CYS A 42 3.59 7.05 -6.69
CA CYS A 42 2.84 5.81 -6.62
C CYS A 42 2.18 5.59 -7.98
N GLU A 43 2.49 4.46 -8.61
CA GLU A 43 2.17 4.23 -10.02
C GLU A 43 1.65 2.81 -10.23
N ILE A 44 0.62 2.67 -11.04
CA ILE A 44 0.19 1.36 -11.54
C ILE A 44 1.17 0.92 -12.63
N ILE A 45 1.83 -0.21 -12.41
CA ILE A 45 2.77 -0.80 -13.37
C ILE A 45 2.15 -1.95 -14.16
N GLU A 46 1.07 -2.56 -13.65
CA GLU A 46 0.28 -3.59 -14.32
C GLU A 46 -1.18 -3.53 -13.85
N GLY A 47 -2.13 -3.75 -14.75
CA GLY A 47 -3.57 -3.77 -14.43
C GLY A 47 -4.27 -2.43 -14.65
N ASN A 48 -5.47 -2.31 -14.09
CA ASN A 48 -6.43 -1.22 -14.37
C ASN A 48 -6.93 -0.49 -13.13
N GLY A 49 -6.38 -0.77 -11.95
CA GLY A 49 -6.82 -0.24 -10.65
C GLY A 49 -7.72 -1.18 -9.85
N GLY A 50 -8.17 -2.30 -10.42
CA GLY A 50 -8.93 -3.34 -9.72
C GLY A 50 -8.08 -4.52 -9.23
N PRO A 51 -8.70 -5.58 -8.68
CA PRO A 51 -8.02 -6.83 -8.31
C PRO A 51 -7.07 -7.35 -9.40
N GLY A 52 -5.86 -7.74 -9.00
CA GLY A 52 -4.76 -8.13 -9.87
C GLY A 52 -3.81 -6.98 -10.24
N THR A 53 -4.19 -5.73 -10.02
CA THR A 53 -3.34 -4.56 -10.30
C THR A 53 -2.07 -4.59 -9.46
N ILE A 54 -0.92 -4.34 -10.10
CA ILE A 54 0.36 -4.16 -9.42
C ILE A 54 0.69 -2.66 -9.37
N ARG A 55 0.84 -2.16 -8.16
CA ARG A 55 1.27 -0.80 -7.85
C ARG A 55 2.72 -0.79 -7.42
N LYS A 56 3.49 0.18 -7.89
CA LYS A 56 4.84 0.48 -7.42
C LYS A 56 4.82 1.79 -6.65
N ILE A 57 5.27 1.75 -5.40
CA ILE A 57 5.51 2.91 -4.57
C ILE A 57 7.01 3.19 -4.60
N THR A 58 7.37 4.42 -4.96
CA THR A 58 8.75 4.91 -4.91
C THR A 58 8.89 5.90 -3.78
N PHE A 59 9.83 5.64 -2.88
CA PHE A 59 10.09 6.49 -1.72
C PHE A 59 11.12 7.57 -2.07
N VAL A 60 11.16 8.64 -1.28
CA VAL A 60 12.18 9.68 -1.44
C VAL A 60 13.60 9.11 -1.21
N GLU A 61 14.58 9.65 -1.95
CA GLU A 61 15.97 9.22 -1.85
C GLU A 61 16.56 9.47 -0.45
N GLY A 62 17.48 8.60 -0.02
CA GLY A 62 18.11 8.68 1.32
C GLY A 62 17.41 7.85 2.41
N LYS A 63 16.33 7.12 2.09
CA LYS A 63 15.70 6.14 2.98
C LYS A 63 16.14 4.72 2.62
N GLU A 64 16.21 3.82 3.61
CA GLU A 64 16.58 2.40 3.41
C GLU A 64 15.58 1.69 2.49
N LEU A 65 14.30 2.07 2.57
CA LEU A 65 13.25 1.65 1.65
C LEU A 65 13.20 2.62 0.46
N SER A 66 13.59 2.14 -0.71
CA SER A 66 13.59 2.91 -1.97
C SER A 66 12.35 2.62 -2.80
N TYR A 67 11.84 1.38 -2.78
CA TYR A 67 10.60 1.02 -3.45
C TYR A 67 9.91 -0.20 -2.85
N ALA A 68 8.60 -0.27 -3.09
CA ALA A 68 7.74 -1.39 -2.78
C ALA A 68 6.79 -1.67 -3.95
N LYS A 69 6.49 -2.94 -4.23
CA LYS A 69 5.45 -3.35 -5.18
C LYS A 69 4.36 -4.10 -4.45
N GLN A 70 3.13 -3.67 -4.62
CA GLN A 70 1.95 -4.27 -4.02
C GLN A 70 1.06 -4.80 -5.14
N LYS A 71 0.50 -5.99 -4.95
CA LYS A 71 -0.56 -6.54 -5.78
C LYS A 71 -1.88 -6.40 -5.04
N LEU A 72 -2.85 -5.78 -5.69
CA LEU A 72 -4.21 -5.67 -5.18
C LEU A 72 -4.92 -7.03 -5.29
N GLU A 73 -5.44 -7.55 -4.18
CA GLU A 73 -6.10 -8.86 -4.14
C GLU A 73 -7.62 -8.72 -4.20
N ALA A 74 -8.21 -7.80 -3.42
CA ALA A 74 -9.64 -7.56 -3.42
C ALA A 74 -10.00 -6.11 -3.06
N ILE A 75 -11.13 -5.64 -3.59
CA ILE A 75 -11.82 -4.41 -3.21
C ILE A 75 -13.28 -4.75 -2.99
N ASP A 76 -13.82 -4.40 -1.83
CA ASP A 76 -15.23 -4.48 -1.51
C ASP A 76 -15.71 -3.11 -1.02
N GLU A 77 -16.41 -2.38 -1.88
CA GLU A 77 -16.91 -1.04 -1.60
C GLU A 77 -18.13 -1.05 -0.67
N GLU A 78 -18.89 -2.15 -0.62
CA GLU A 78 -20.06 -2.27 0.26
C GLU A 78 -19.63 -2.45 1.71
N ASN A 79 -18.62 -3.29 1.94
CA ASN A 79 -18.05 -3.55 3.26
C ASN A 79 -16.87 -2.63 3.61
N LEU A 80 -16.46 -1.74 2.69
CA LEU A 80 -15.31 -0.85 2.84
C LEU A 80 -14.01 -1.62 3.18
N THR A 81 -13.81 -2.77 2.55
CA THR A 81 -12.60 -3.59 2.74
C THR A 81 -11.70 -3.60 1.51
N TYR A 82 -10.40 -3.65 1.76
CA TYR A 82 -9.35 -3.59 0.76
C TYR A 82 -8.21 -4.50 1.21
N SER A 83 -7.75 -5.38 0.33
CA SER A 83 -6.63 -6.28 0.64
C SER A 83 -5.59 -6.26 -0.48
N PHE A 84 -4.33 -6.31 -0.07
CA PHE A 84 -3.20 -6.35 -0.99
C PHE A 84 -2.09 -7.24 -0.43
N SER A 85 -1.31 -7.80 -1.34
CA SER A 85 -0.06 -8.49 -1.04
C SER A 85 1.10 -7.56 -1.36
N LEU A 86 2.02 -7.34 -0.42
CA LEU A 86 3.31 -6.77 -0.76
C LEU A 86 4.14 -7.89 -1.40
N ILE A 87 4.50 -7.73 -2.68
CA ILE A 87 5.14 -8.79 -3.49
C ILE A 87 6.64 -8.56 -3.70
N GLU A 88 7.10 -7.32 -3.53
CA GLU A 88 8.51 -6.96 -3.66
C GLU A 88 8.78 -5.71 -2.82
N ALA A 89 9.89 -5.68 -2.09
CA ALA A 89 10.40 -4.48 -1.45
C ALA A 89 11.92 -4.60 -1.30
N ASN A 90 12.66 -3.51 -1.50
CA ASN A 90 14.12 -3.58 -1.47
C ASN A 90 14.69 -3.89 -0.07
N VAL A 91 13.92 -3.62 1.00
CA VAL A 91 14.31 -3.88 2.40
C VAL A 91 14.00 -5.30 2.87
N TRP A 92 13.28 -6.09 2.08
CA TRP A 92 12.87 -7.44 2.50
C TRP A 92 13.95 -8.50 2.36
N LYS A 93 15.02 -8.25 1.59
CA LYS A 93 16.13 -9.20 1.47
C LYS A 93 16.75 -9.52 2.84
N ASP A 94 16.95 -8.53 3.70
CA ASP A 94 17.65 -8.74 4.98
C ASP A 94 16.70 -9.11 6.15
N ALA A 95 15.40 -8.81 6.04
CA ALA A 95 14.42 -9.01 7.12
C ALA A 95 13.85 -10.44 7.14
N VAL A 96 13.72 -11.08 5.97
CA VAL A 96 13.19 -12.45 5.86
C VAL A 96 14.26 -13.49 6.18
N GLU A 97 15.54 -13.19 5.94
CA GLU A 97 16.66 -14.10 6.27
C GLU A 97 16.94 -14.23 7.78
N LYS A 98 16.39 -13.33 8.61
CA LYS A 98 16.58 -13.34 10.07
C LYS A 98 15.43 -14.02 10.84
N LEU A 99 14.45 -14.57 10.12
CA LEU A 99 13.35 -15.38 10.65
C LEU A 99 13.60 -16.87 10.37
#